data_AF-A0A7Y2ULH0-F1
#
_entry.id   AF-A0A7Y2ULH0-F1
#
_cell.length_a   1.000
_cell.length_b   1.000
_cell.length_c   1.000
_cell.angle_alpha   90.00
_cell.angle_beta   90.00
_cell.angle_gamma   90.00
#
_symmetry.space_group_name_H-M   'P 1'
#
loop_
_entity.id
_entity.type
_entity.pdbx_description
1 polymer ?
#
loop_
_entity_poly.entity_id
_entity_poly.type
_entity_poly.pdbx_seq_one_letter_code
_entity_poly.pdbx_strand_id
1 'polypeptide(L)'
;MKAEQIRVAGLQIDQVEGNRQANLEAAIEAIYSAEPHNIYVLPELSSSGYSPQVFQALDELAEELKGPSYRAFGEVARKKDCCICYSFPRRVARNQFTI
;
A
#
# COMPACT_ATOMS: atom_id res chain seq x y z
N MET A 1 17.39 3.96 13.60
CA MET A 1 18.56 3.21 13.11
C MET A 1 19.44 4.13 12.28
N LYS A 2 20.75 4.25 12.57
CA LYS A 2 21.72 4.79 11.59
C LYS A 2 22.24 3.59 10.81
N ALA A 3 21.62 3.28 9.68
CA ALA A 3 22.23 2.38 8.71
C ALA A 3 23.28 3.19 7.95
N GLU A 4 24.52 2.70 7.83
CA GLU A 4 25.56 3.35 7.02
C GLU A 4 25.16 3.40 5.54
N GLN A 5 24.27 2.50 5.11
CA GLN A 5 23.69 2.46 3.77
C GLN A 5 22.20 2.09 3.83
N ILE A 6 21.35 2.85 3.15
CA ILE A 6 19.92 2.56 3.02
C ILE A 6 19.69 1.70 1.77
N ARG A 7 19.09 0.52 1.95
CA ARG A 7 18.65 -0.36 0.86
C ARG A 7 17.17 -0.13 0.56
N VAL A 8 16.85 0.03 -0.73
CA VAL A 8 15.49 0.30 -1.21
C VAL A 8 15.10 -0.76 -2.24
N ALA A 9 13.88 -1.29 -2.12
CA ALA A 9 13.28 -2.18 -3.10
C ALA A 9 12.02 -1.54 -3.69
N GLY A 10 11.93 -1.47 -5.01
CA GLY A 10 10.67 -1.25 -5.72
C GLY A 10 10.00 -2.60 -5.96
N LEU A 11 8.74 -2.74 -5.57
CA LEU A 11 7.97 -3.97 -5.74
C LEU A 11 6.85 -3.74 -6.75
N GLN A 12 6.80 -4.59 -7.77
CA GLN A 12 5.66 -4.68 -8.67
C GLN A 12 4.79 -5.87 -8.25
N ILE A 13 3.47 -5.67 -8.20
CA ILE A 13 2.49 -6.70 -7.86
C ILE A 13 1.39 -6.70 -8.91
N ASP A 14 0.80 -7.88 -9.15
CA ASP A 14 -0.42 -7.98 -9.94
C ASP A 14 -1.60 -7.56 -9.06
N GLN A 15 -2.27 -6.47 -9.43
CA GLN A 15 -3.38 -5.92 -8.68
C GLN A 15 -4.71 -6.47 -9.19
N VAL A 16 -5.61 -6.77 -8.26
CA VAL A 16 -7.01 -7.09 -8.51
C VAL A 16 -7.83 -5.81 -8.27
N GLU A 17 -8.38 -5.25 -9.35
CA GLU A 17 -9.14 -4.00 -9.32
C GLU A 17 -10.28 -4.06 -8.30
N GLY A 18 -10.33 -3.06 -7.41
CA GLY A 18 -11.33 -2.93 -6.36
C GLY A 18 -11.23 -3.95 -5.21
N ASN A 19 -10.30 -4.91 -5.26
CA ASN A 19 -10.16 -5.92 -4.23
C ASN A 19 -9.00 -5.63 -3.27
N ARG A 20 -9.32 -4.88 -2.22
CA ARG A 20 -8.35 -4.49 -1.19
C ARG A 20 -7.63 -5.68 -0.56
N GLN A 21 -8.38 -6.71 -0.19
CA GLN A 21 -7.82 -7.83 0.54
C GLN A 21 -6.76 -8.56 -0.31
N ALA A 22 -7.11 -8.89 -1.56
CA ALA A 22 -6.18 -9.55 -2.48
C ALA A 22 -4.93 -8.71 -2.75
N ASN A 23 -5.09 -7.40 -2.93
CA ASN A 23 -3.99 -6.49 -3.17
C ASN A 23 -3.04 -6.36 -1.97
N LEU A 24 -3.59 -6.29 -0.75
CA LEU A 24 -2.79 -6.28 0.48
C LEU A 24 -2.04 -7.60 0.63
N GLU A 25 -2.69 -8.74 0.39
CA GLU A 25 -2.04 -10.05 0.44
C GLU A 25 -0.86 -10.14 -0.54
N ALA A 26 -1.05 -9.75 -1.80
CA ALA A 26 0.00 -9.75 -2.81
C ALA A 26 1.17 -8.81 -2.45
N ALA A 27 0.87 -7.60 -1.96
CA ALA A 27 1.89 -6.66 -1.51
C ALA A 27 2.70 -7.19 -0.32
N ILE A 28 2.02 -7.78 0.66
CA ILE A 28 2.65 -8.34 1.85
C ILE A 28 3.51 -9.54 1.47
N GLU A 29 3.01 -10.45 0.63
CA GLU A 29 3.77 -11.58 0.11
C GLU A 29 5.04 -11.11 -0.61
N ALA A 30 4.94 -10.12 -1.51
CA ALA A 30 6.10 -9.55 -2.21
C ALA A 30 7.15 -8.98 -1.23
N ILE A 31 6.72 -8.29 -0.17
CA ILE A 31 7.60 -7.77 0.88
C ILE A 31 8.27 -8.92 1.65
N TYR A 32 7.56 -10.00 1.95
CA TYR A 32 8.11 -11.15 2.69
C TYR A 32 9.05 -12.01 1.84
N SER A 33 8.80 -12.11 0.54
CA SER A 33 9.60 -12.89 -0.41
C SER A 33 10.87 -12.16 -0.89
N ALA A 34 10.90 -10.83 -0.83
CA ALA A 34 12.08 -10.04 -1.16
C ALA A 34 13.17 -10.15 -0.08
N GLU A 35 14.44 -9.92 -0.47
CA GLU A 35 15.52 -9.72 0.49
C GLU A 35 15.21 -8.60 1.50
N PRO A 36 15.85 -8.59 2.68
CA PRO A 36 15.70 -7.49 3.64
C PRO A 36 16.16 -6.14 3.07
N HIS A 37 15.24 -5.17 3.03
CA HIS A 37 15.48 -3.77 2.65
C HIS A 37 14.97 -2.83 3.75
N ASN A 38 15.53 -1.62 3.82
CA ASN A 38 15.09 -0.60 4.76
C ASN A 38 13.80 0.08 4.30
N ILE A 39 13.61 0.18 2.98
CA ILE A 39 12.45 0.82 2.36
C ILE A 39 11.91 -0.11 1.26
N TYR A 40 10.61 -0.37 1.30
CA TYR A 40 9.87 -1.01 0.23
C TYR A 40 8.92 0.00 -0.40
N VAL A 41 8.94 0.15 -1.72
CA VAL A 41 8.08 1.07 -2.47
C VAL A 41 7.09 0.23 -3.28
N LEU A 42 5.81 0.39 -2.98
CA LEU A 42 4.71 -0.26 -3.67
C LEU A 42 4.19 0.61 -4.83
N PRO A 43 3.44 0.04 -5.79
CA PRO A 43 2.83 0.79 -6.88
C PRO A 43 1.84 1.84 -6.37
N GLU A 44 1.50 2.78 -7.25
CA GLU A 44 0.41 3.71 -7.01
C GLU A 44 -0.90 2.96 -6.75
N LEU A 45 -1.67 3.42 -5.77
CA LEU A 45 -2.95 2.81 -5.39
C LEU A 45 -2.81 1.31 -5.10
N SER A 46 -1.70 0.92 -4.44
CA SER A 46 -1.30 -0.47 -4.23
C SER A 46 -2.38 -1.36 -3.63
N SER A 47 -3.33 -0.79 -2.87
CA SER A 47 -4.42 -1.51 -2.23
C SER A 47 -5.75 -1.49 -2.99
N SER A 48 -5.89 -0.76 -4.10
CA SER A 48 -7.16 -0.70 -4.85
C SER A 48 -7.05 -1.12 -6.32
N GLY A 49 -5.86 -1.09 -6.91
CA GLY A 49 -5.71 -1.12 -8.36
C GLY A 49 -5.73 0.29 -8.96
N TYR A 50 -5.39 0.39 -10.25
CA TYR A 50 -5.27 1.64 -10.97
C TYR A 50 -6.02 1.55 -12.30
N SER A 51 -7.29 1.96 -12.29
CA SER A 51 -8.15 1.91 -13.45
C SER A 51 -9.28 2.95 -13.39
N PRO A 52 -9.90 3.31 -14.53
CA PRO A 52 -11.11 4.11 -14.55
C PRO A 52 -12.23 3.56 -13.65
N GLN A 53 -12.34 2.24 -13.54
CA GLN A 53 -13.32 1.56 -12.68
C GLN A 53 -13.05 1.83 -11.20
N VAL A 54 -11.78 1.80 -10.77
CA VAL A 54 -11.40 2.17 -9.41
C VAL A 54 -11.73 3.64 -9.12
N PHE A 55 -11.46 4.54 -10.07
CA PHE A 55 -11.77 5.96 -9.89
C PHE A 55 -13.28 6.24 -9.82
N GLN A 56 -14.10 5.44 -10.52
CA GLN A 56 -15.57 5.53 -10.42
C GLN A 56 -16.11 4.95 -9.10
N ALA A 57 -15.36 4.05 -8.45
CA ALA A 57 -15.76 3.38 -7.21
C ALA A 57 -15.10 3.97 -5.94
N LEU A 58 -14.55 5.19 -5.99
CA LEU A 58 -13.85 5.80 -4.85
C LEU A 58 -14.71 5.92 -3.60
N ASP A 59 -16.03 6.11 -3.73
CA ASP A 59 -16.93 6.15 -2.59
C ASP A 59 -16.93 4.85 -1.77
N GLU A 60 -16.64 3.71 -2.40
CA GLU A 60 -16.56 2.40 -1.75
C GLU A 60 -15.11 2.05 -1.37
N LEU A 61 -14.16 2.40 -2.23
CA LEU A 61 -12.77 1.97 -2.10
C LEU A 61 -11.95 2.85 -1.17
N ALA A 62 -12.27 4.15 -1.09
CA ALA A 62 -11.45 5.10 -0.35
C ALA A 62 -11.58 4.94 1.17
N GLU A 63 -10.43 5.04 1.83
CA GLU A 63 -10.29 4.80 3.27
C GLU A 63 -9.96 6.10 4.03
N GLU A 64 -10.24 6.12 5.33
CA GLU A 64 -9.67 7.16 6.20
C GLU A 64 -8.16 6.99 6.35
N LEU A 65 -7.45 8.02 6.83
CA LEU A 65 -5.99 8.01 6.99
C LEU A 65 -5.46 6.80 7.79
N LYS A 66 -6.21 6.34 8.80
CA LYS A 66 -5.86 5.18 9.65
C LYS A 66 -6.72 3.95 9.34
N GLY A 67 -7.09 3.81 8.06
CA GLY A 67 -7.89 2.72 7.52
C GLY A 67 -7.18 1.36 7.44
N PRO A 68 -7.83 0.36 6.83
CA PRO A 68 -7.29 -0.99 6.62
C PRO A 68 -5.87 -1.03 6.04
N SER A 69 -5.58 -0.29 4.97
CA SER A 69 -4.26 -0.29 4.31
C SER A 69 -3.17 0.22 5.26
N TYR A 70 -3.45 1.30 6.00
CA TYR A 70 -2.55 1.83 7.03
C TYR A 70 -2.24 0.81 8.13
N ARG A 71 -3.26 0.06 8.58
CA ARG A 71 -3.09 -0.93 9.65
C ARG A 71 -2.28 -2.13 9.18
N ALA A 72 -2.60 -2.65 8.00
CA ALA A 72 -1.92 -3.81 7.42
C ALA A 72 -0.43 -3.51 7.18
N PHE A 73 -0.11 -2.45 6.42
CA PHE A 73 1.28 -2.09 6.18
C PHE A 73 2.00 -1.62 7.44
N GLY A 74 1.31 -0.92 8.34
CA GLY A 74 1.88 -0.52 9.62
C GLY A 74 2.27 -1.70 10.50
N GLU A 75 1.55 -2.82 10.42
CA GLU A 75 1.91 -4.06 11.11
C GLU A 75 3.14 -4.72 10.51
N VAL A 76 3.19 -4.83 9.18
CA VAL A 76 4.35 -5.40 8.46
C VAL A 76 5.61 -4.56 8.70
N ALA A 77 5.51 -3.24 8.59
CA ALA A 77 6.61 -2.31 8.83
C ALA A 77 7.20 -2.48 10.24
N ARG A 78 6.35 -2.60 11.27
CA ARG A 78 6.79 -2.86 12.65
C ARG A 78 7.45 -4.24 12.80
N LYS A 79 6.88 -5.28 12.17
CA LYS A 79 7.41 -6.65 12.25
C LYS A 79 8.76 -6.81 11.53
N LYS A 80 8.96 -6.12 10.41
CA LYS A 80 10.18 -6.21 9.59
C LYS A 80 11.21 -5.10 9.89
N ASP A 81 10.91 -4.19 10.82
CA ASP A 81 11.71 -3.00 11.12
C ASP A 81 12.12 -2.23 9.85
N CYS A 82 11.13 -1.93 9.01
CA CYS A 82 11.32 -1.26 7.72
C CYS A 82 10.31 -0.12 7.51
N CYS A 83 10.55 0.68 6.47
CA CYS A 83 9.60 1.64 5.94
C CYS A 83 8.89 1.04 4.72
N ILE A 84 7.59 1.32 4.58
CA ILE A 84 6.80 0.94 3.41
C ILE A 84 6.20 2.23 2.84
N CYS A 85 6.55 2.55 1.60
CA CYS A 85 5.98 3.63 0.81
C CYS A 85 4.86 3.06 -0.05
N TYR A 86 3.64 3.57 0.14
CA TYR A 86 2.44 3.12 -0.55
C TYR A 86 1.46 4.27 -0.69
N SER A 87 0.54 4.17 -1.66
CA SER A 87 -0.62 5.05 -1.74
C SER A 87 -1.91 4.24 -1.83
N PHE A 88 -3.01 4.88 -1.46
CA PHE A 88 -4.35 4.34 -1.48
C PHE A 88 -5.34 5.49 -1.64
N PRO A 89 -6.55 5.26 -2.16
CA PRO A 89 -7.51 6.33 -2.26
C PRO A 89 -7.95 6.73 -0.85
N ARG A 90 -7.73 7.99 -0.48
CA ARG A 90 -8.01 8.50 0.85
C ARG A 90 -9.23 9.40 0.83
N ARG A 91 -10.16 9.14 1.74
CA ARG A 91 -11.30 10.01 2.03
C ARG A 91 -10.86 11.16 2.94
N VAL A 92 -11.07 12.39 2.49
CA VAL A 92 -10.81 13.61 3.28
C VAL A 92 -12.10 14.24 3.81
N ALA A 93 -13.20 14.13 3.08
CA ALA A 93 -14.55 14.51 3.50
C ALA A 93 -15.59 13.71 2.70
N ARG A 94 -16.89 14.00 2.93
CA ARG A 94 -17.97 13.41 2.12
C ARG A 94 -17.78 13.81 0.66
N ASN A 95 -17.70 12.80 -0.23
CA ASN A 95 -17.47 12.94 -1.67
C ASN A 95 -16.20 13.74 -2.02
N GLN A 96 -15.20 13.75 -1.13
CA GLN A 96 -13.89 14.37 -1.38
C GLN A 96 -12.79 13.37 -1.10
N PHE A 97 -11.92 13.19 -2.09
CA PHE A 97 -10.88 12.17 -2.11
C PHE A 97 -9.54 12.78 -2.48
N THR A 98 -8.47 12.17 -1.98
CA THR A 98 -7.10 12.39 -2.45
C THR A 98 -6.47 11.04 -2.74
N ILE A 99 -5.56 11.01 -3.71
CA ILE A 99 -4.75 9.85 -4.09
C ILE A 99 -3.29 10.22 -3.82
#